data_AF-A0A8B1NMP1-F1
#
_entry.id   AF-A0A8B1NMP1-F1
#
_cell.length_a   1.000
_cell.length_b   1.000
_cell.length_c   1.000
_cell.angle_alpha   90.00
_cell.angle_beta   90.00
_cell.angle_gamma   90.00
#
_symmetry.space_group_name_H-M   'P 1'
#
loop_
_entity.id
_entity.type
_entity.pdbx_description
1 polymer ?
#
loop_
_entity_poly.entity_id
_entity_poly.type
_entity_poly.pdbx_seq_one_letter_code
_entity_poly.pdbx_strand_id
1 'polypeptide(L)'
;MPGMRRPFVTAATALAVCTATALTLGTTGPAAAAGTAPQATRHTADEPSLTGSAKLQRKPGDNVHFRVDAHGFADKAHGTFFVSHHFGKVWGGHFKGRIDCLVTGGPVAVATGIVTESHFKDAPGLPHIGDLRGKRFGFTVLDNGKKDRLGYSWAVDGLPKNSVGKCLSSAPFETLAKGDYTVHHWMPPRGMK
;
A
#
# COMPACT_ATOMS: atom_id res chain seq x y z
N MET A 1 -5.34 37.06 45.86
CA MET A 1 -4.10 36.85 45.09
C MET A 1 -4.19 37.67 43.81
N PRO A 2 -3.14 38.46 43.48
CA PRO A 2 -3.06 39.34 42.31
C PRO A 2 -2.68 38.52 41.05
N GLY A 3 -2.77 39.00 39.81
CA GLY A 3 -3.00 40.34 39.30
C GLY A 3 -3.42 40.30 37.83
N MET A 4 -4.12 41.35 37.44
CA MET A 4 -4.71 41.57 36.12
C MET A 4 -4.00 42.75 35.44
N ARG A 5 -4.01 42.75 34.08
CA ARG A 5 -3.87 43.88 33.11
C ARG A 5 -2.45 44.15 32.55
N ARG A 6 -2.24 43.90 31.24
CA ARG A 6 -2.37 44.79 30.01
C ARG A 6 -1.02 45.44 29.67
N PRO A 7 -0.66 45.78 28.40
CA PRO A 7 -1.47 46.50 27.39
C PRO A 7 -1.30 46.00 25.93
N PHE A 8 -2.23 46.15 24.97
CA PHE A 8 -2.73 47.34 24.25
C PHE A 8 -1.66 48.30 23.72
N VAL A 9 -1.28 48.15 22.45
CA VAL A 9 -0.85 49.27 21.59
C VAL A 9 -1.43 49.06 20.19
N THR A 10 -2.39 49.92 19.83
CA THR A 10 -2.77 50.21 18.44
C THR A 10 -2.87 51.72 18.32
N ALA A 11 -2.10 52.29 17.39
CA ALA A 11 -2.31 53.56 16.69
C ALA A 11 -1.04 53.86 15.86
N ALA A 12 -1.04 54.54 14.72
CA ALA A 12 -2.02 54.85 13.69
C ALA A 12 -1.21 55.50 12.55
N THR A 13 -1.58 55.18 11.30
CA THR A 13 -1.54 56.01 10.08
C THR A 13 -0.44 57.06 9.84
N ALA A 14 0.20 56.97 8.67
CA ALA A 14 0.55 58.14 7.85
C ALA A 14 0.50 57.81 6.34
N LEU A 15 0.01 58.79 5.57
CA LEU A 15 -0.32 58.76 4.16
C LEU A 15 0.90 58.75 3.20
N ALA A 16 0.74 57.95 2.15
CA ALA A 16 0.91 58.18 0.70
C ALA A 16 1.73 59.37 0.12
N VAL A 17 2.41 59.07 -1.00
CA VAL A 17 2.40 59.74 -2.34
C VAL A 17 3.80 60.06 -2.94
N CYS A 18 4.02 59.54 -4.17
CA CYS A 18 4.93 59.96 -5.27
C CYS A 18 6.46 59.91 -5.04
N THR A 19 7.34 59.59 -6.00
CA THR A 19 7.34 59.85 -7.45
C THR A 19 8.49 59.10 -8.15
N ALA A 20 8.34 58.93 -9.47
CA ALA A 20 9.37 58.94 -10.52
C ALA A 20 10.21 57.67 -10.81
N THR A 21 9.91 57.15 -11.99
CA THR A 21 10.70 56.27 -12.87
C THR A 21 12.07 56.82 -13.23
N ALA A 22 13.09 55.95 -13.26
CA ALA A 22 14.22 56.06 -14.19
C ALA A 22 14.63 54.66 -14.66
N LEU A 23 14.51 54.42 -15.97
CA LEU A 23 15.04 53.26 -16.67
C LEU A 23 16.55 53.42 -16.85
N THR A 24 17.34 52.45 -16.39
CA THR A 24 18.70 52.22 -16.89
C THR A 24 18.85 50.75 -17.24
N LEU A 25 18.98 50.47 -18.54
CA LEU A 25 19.42 49.18 -19.06
C LEU A 25 20.85 48.92 -18.59
N GLY A 26 21.05 47.80 -17.89
CA GLY A 26 22.37 47.29 -17.52
C GLY A 26 22.37 45.77 -17.58
N THR A 27 23.04 45.23 -18.59
CA THR A 27 23.26 43.80 -18.81
C THR A 27 24.18 43.22 -17.75
N THR A 28 23.69 42.34 -16.88
CA THR A 28 24.50 41.34 -16.16
C THR A 28 23.65 40.07 -16.01
N GLY A 29 24.10 38.97 -16.63
CA GLY A 29 23.40 37.69 -16.55
C GLY A 29 23.50 37.11 -15.13
N PRO A 30 22.43 36.54 -14.57
CA PRO A 30 22.55 35.80 -13.33
C PRO A 30 23.29 34.50 -13.63
N ALA A 31 24.49 34.35 -13.07
CA ALA A 31 25.12 33.06 -12.85
C ALA A 31 24.10 32.20 -12.08
N ALA A 32 23.51 31.22 -12.75
CA ALA A 32 22.70 30.21 -12.10
C ALA A 32 23.61 29.43 -11.15
N ALA A 33 23.55 29.77 -9.87
CA ALA A 33 24.12 28.95 -8.82
C ALA A 33 23.45 27.58 -8.93
N ALA A 34 24.20 26.60 -9.44
CA ALA A 34 23.84 25.20 -9.38
C ALA A 34 23.85 24.78 -7.91
N GLY A 35 22.74 25.08 -7.22
CA GLY A 35 22.45 24.47 -5.94
C GLY A 35 22.26 23.00 -6.19
N THR A 36 23.21 22.19 -5.72
CA THR A 36 23.03 20.76 -5.53
C THR A 36 21.80 20.58 -4.66
N ALA A 37 20.65 20.36 -5.30
CA ALA A 37 19.51 19.79 -4.62
C ALA A 37 20.00 18.48 -3.99
N PRO A 38 19.72 18.22 -2.71
CA PRO A 38 20.05 16.94 -2.11
C PRO A 38 19.38 15.88 -2.98
N GLN A 39 20.20 15.14 -3.71
CA GLN A 39 19.76 14.01 -4.50
C GLN A 39 19.13 13.08 -3.49
N ALA A 40 17.79 13.02 -3.48
CA ALA A 40 17.06 12.06 -2.68
C ALA A 40 17.74 10.73 -2.97
N THR A 41 18.41 10.19 -1.95
CA THR A 41 18.98 8.85 -2.01
C THR A 41 17.80 7.98 -2.36
N ARG A 42 17.71 7.56 -3.63
CA ARG A 42 16.84 6.47 -4.01
C ARG A 42 17.31 5.35 -3.12
N HIS A 43 16.52 5.02 -2.10
CA HIS A 43 16.69 3.77 -1.39
C HIS A 43 16.57 2.72 -2.48
N THR A 44 17.71 2.25 -3.00
CA THR A 44 17.78 0.93 -3.58
C THR A 44 17.46 0.05 -2.38
N ALA A 45 16.19 -0.32 -2.28
CA ALA A 45 15.72 -1.12 -1.18
C ALA A 45 16.50 -2.43 -1.26
N ASP A 46 17.48 -2.62 -0.38
CA ASP A 46 18.16 -3.90 -0.16
C ASP A 46 17.20 -4.87 0.54
N GLU A 47 15.99 -4.98 0.02
CA GLU A 47 14.94 -5.84 0.51
C GLU A 47 13.94 -6.18 -0.61
N PRO A 48 13.28 -7.36 -0.53
CA PRO A 48 12.22 -7.68 -1.44
C PRO A 48 10.95 -6.91 -1.08
N SER A 49 10.12 -6.62 -2.08
CA SER A 49 8.80 -6.04 -1.85
C SER A 49 7.75 -6.58 -2.83
N LEU A 50 6.50 -6.53 -2.38
CA LEU A 50 5.30 -6.74 -3.19
C LEU A 50 4.33 -5.61 -2.87
N THR A 51 4.08 -4.75 -3.84
CA THR A 51 3.11 -3.64 -3.70
C THR A 51 2.10 -3.70 -4.84
N GLY A 52 0.91 -3.15 -4.61
CA GLY A 52 -0.09 -2.95 -5.65
C GLY A 52 -1.45 -3.55 -5.30
N SER A 53 -2.32 -3.61 -6.30
CA SER A 53 -3.71 -4.00 -6.15
C SER A 53 -4.24 -4.75 -7.35
N ALA A 54 -5.34 -5.47 -7.13
CA ALA A 54 -6.01 -6.21 -8.18
C ALA A 54 -7.52 -6.17 -8.02
N LYS A 55 -8.21 -6.21 -9.17
CA LYS A 55 -9.61 -6.60 -9.30
C LYS A 55 -9.67 -7.93 -10.05
N LEU A 56 -10.29 -8.94 -9.45
CA LEU A 56 -10.47 -10.23 -10.12
C LEU A 56 -11.43 -10.11 -11.33
N GLN A 57 -11.17 -10.90 -12.36
CA GLN A 57 -12.09 -11.07 -13.48
C GLN A 57 -13.23 -11.99 -13.03
N ARG A 58 -14.42 -11.42 -12.83
CA ARG A 58 -15.62 -12.12 -12.36
C ARG A 58 -16.86 -11.71 -13.15
N LYS A 59 -17.96 -12.42 -12.94
CA LYS A 59 -19.26 -12.06 -13.51
C LYS A 59 -19.76 -10.72 -12.94
N PRO A 60 -20.62 -9.98 -13.66
CA PRO A 60 -21.20 -8.75 -13.14
C PRO A 60 -21.85 -8.94 -11.76
N GLY A 61 -21.60 -7.99 -10.85
CA GLY A 61 -22.10 -8.03 -9.48
C GLY A 61 -21.17 -8.74 -8.48
N ASP A 62 -20.24 -9.58 -8.95
CA ASP A 62 -19.23 -10.25 -8.12
C ASP A 62 -17.93 -9.43 -8.14
N ASN A 63 -17.71 -8.61 -7.11
CA ASN A 63 -16.62 -7.66 -7.04
C ASN A 63 -15.61 -8.10 -5.97
N VAL A 64 -14.45 -8.57 -6.42
CA VAL A 64 -13.36 -8.98 -5.54
C VAL A 64 -12.14 -8.11 -5.79
N HIS A 65 -11.61 -7.52 -4.72
CA HIS A 65 -10.43 -6.68 -4.74
C HIS A 65 -9.40 -7.14 -3.72
N PHE A 66 -8.13 -7.03 -4.11
CA PHE A 66 -6.98 -7.31 -3.27
C PHE A 66 -6.04 -6.11 -3.32
N ARG A 67 -5.37 -5.84 -2.20
CA ARG A 67 -4.26 -4.92 -2.11
C ARG A 67 -3.22 -5.51 -1.18
N VAL A 68 -1.97 -5.47 -1.60
CA VAL A 68 -0.83 -5.91 -0.81
C VAL A 68 0.21 -4.80 -0.81
N ASP A 69 0.78 -4.55 0.35
CA ASP A 69 1.89 -3.65 0.55
C ASP A 69 2.83 -4.33 1.55
N ALA A 70 3.81 -5.05 1.01
CA ALA A 70 4.68 -5.97 1.74
C ALA A 70 6.15 -5.65 1.46
N HIS A 71 6.93 -5.58 2.52
CA HIS A 71 8.34 -5.23 2.53
C HIS A 71 9.13 -6.15 3.44
N GLY A 72 10.43 -6.27 3.22
CA GLY A 72 11.32 -7.11 4.02
C GLY A 72 11.34 -8.58 3.58
N PHE A 73 12.22 -9.36 4.19
CA PHE A 73 12.52 -10.74 3.76
C PHE A 73 12.12 -11.77 4.82
N ALA A 74 11.54 -12.87 4.36
CA ALA A 74 11.10 -14.01 5.16
C ALA A 74 10.25 -13.55 6.35
N ASP A 75 10.53 -14.05 7.56
CA ASP A 75 9.77 -13.78 8.77
C ASP A 75 9.95 -12.36 9.33
N LYS A 76 10.85 -11.55 8.75
CA LYS A 76 11.05 -10.13 9.07
C LYS A 76 10.23 -9.20 8.18
N ALA A 77 9.44 -9.76 7.29
CA ALA A 77 8.56 -8.97 6.45
C ALA A 77 7.49 -8.23 7.27
N HIS A 78 7.08 -7.09 6.75
CA HIS A 78 6.11 -6.19 7.38
C HIS A 78 5.26 -5.50 6.29
N GLY A 79 4.27 -4.73 6.75
CA GLY A 79 3.32 -4.04 5.89
C GLY A 79 1.89 -4.55 6.09
N THR A 80 1.04 -4.36 5.09
CA THR A 80 -0.40 -4.63 5.20
C THR A 80 -0.97 -5.34 3.97
N PHE A 81 -2.14 -5.94 4.18
CA PHE A 81 -2.97 -6.40 3.07
C PHE A 81 -4.43 -6.04 3.33
N PHE A 82 -5.20 -5.93 2.26
CA PHE A 82 -6.64 -5.69 2.28
C PHE A 82 -7.31 -6.56 1.22
N VAL A 83 -8.43 -7.17 1.59
CA VAL A 83 -9.28 -7.96 0.68
C VAL A 83 -10.72 -7.52 0.86
N SER A 84 -11.42 -7.29 -0.22
CA SER A 84 -12.87 -7.08 -0.20
C SER A 84 -13.57 -7.97 -1.21
N HIS A 85 -14.73 -8.50 -0.83
CA HIS A 85 -15.60 -9.27 -1.71
C HIS A 85 -17.03 -8.83 -1.50
N HIS A 86 -17.66 -8.33 -2.55
CA HIS A 86 -19.07 -7.95 -2.54
C HIS A 86 -19.83 -8.65 -3.66
N PHE A 87 -20.99 -9.19 -3.32
CA PHE A 87 -21.94 -9.75 -4.28
C PHE A 87 -23.20 -8.87 -4.30
N GLY A 88 -23.28 -7.99 -5.29
CA GLY A 88 -24.30 -6.94 -5.36
C GLY A 88 -24.27 -6.03 -4.13
N LYS A 89 -25.44 -5.64 -3.64
CA LYS A 89 -25.61 -4.80 -2.43
C LYS A 89 -25.99 -5.60 -1.18
N VAL A 90 -26.18 -6.91 -1.33
CA VAL A 90 -26.84 -7.74 -0.31
C VAL A 90 -25.84 -8.46 0.59
N TRP A 91 -24.70 -8.86 0.04
CA TRP A 91 -23.69 -9.66 0.73
C TRP A 91 -22.29 -9.16 0.44
N GLY A 92 -21.42 -9.35 1.42
CA GLY A 92 -20.00 -9.12 1.26
C GLY A 92 -19.40 -8.38 2.42
N GLY A 93 -18.18 -7.94 2.20
CA GLY A 93 -17.40 -7.33 3.25
C GLY A 93 -15.94 -7.20 2.86
N HIS A 94 -15.12 -7.01 3.89
CA HIS A 94 -13.69 -6.89 3.75
C HIS A 94 -12.98 -7.37 5.00
N PHE A 95 -11.70 -7.65 4.82
CA PHE A 95 -10.78 -7.86 5.92
C PHE A 95 -9.41 -7.28 5.57
N LYS A 96 -8.69 -6.87 6.59
CA LYS A 96 -7.32 -6.38 6.47
C LYS A 96 -6.44 -6.97 7.56
N GLY A 97 -5.15 -6.91 7.33
CA GLY A 97 -4.20 -7.46 8.26
C GLY A 97 -2.78 -6.96 8.05
N ARG A 98 -1.89 -7.53 8.84
CA ARG A 98 -0.45 -7.26 8.81
C ARG A 98 0.31 -8.38 8.12
N ILE A 99 1.27 -8.02 7.29
CA ILE A 99 2.20 -8.96 6.69
C ILE A 99 3.12 -9.52 7.77
N ASP A 100 3.39 -10.82 7.72
CA ASP A 100 4.29 -11.51 8.64
C ASP A 100 5.28 -12.47 7.95
N CYS A 101 5.20 -12.56 6.62
CA CYS A 101 6.18 -13.22 5.77
C CYS A 101 6.13 -12.69 4.33
N LEU A 102 7.30 -12.54 3.70
CA LEU A 102 7.43 -12.27 2.27
C LEU A 102 8.66 -12.99 1.70
N VAL A 103 8.48 -13.71 0.60
CA VAL A 103 9.56 -14.21 -0.24
C VAL A 103 9.29 -13.88 -1.69
N THR A 104 10.35 -13.54 -2.43
CA THR A 104 10.26 -13.26 -3.86
C THR A 104 11.20 -14.19 -4.64
N GLY A 105 10.85 -14.47 -5.89
CA GLY A 105 11.64 -15.26 -6.83
C GLY A 105 11.37 -14.78 -8.24
N GLY A 106 12.28 -13.95 -8.77
CA GLY A 106 12.04 -13.24 -10.02
C GLY A 106 10.74 -12.43 -9.95
N PRO A 107 9.81 -12.55 -10.92
CA PRO A 107 8.55 -11.81 -10.93
C PRO A 107 7.49 -12.34 -9.94
N VAL A 108 7.80 -13.37 -9.16
CA VAL A 108 6.84 -14.00 -8.24
C VAL A 108 7.09 -13.54 -6.82
N ALA A 109 6.02 -13.24 -6.10
CA ALA A 109 6.04 -12.99 -4.66
C ALA A 109 5.04 -13.88 -3.94
N VAL A 110 5.45 -14.46 -2.81
CA VAL A 110 4.54 -15.11 -1.85
C VAL A 110 4.58 -14.32 -0.57
N ALA A 111 3.43 -13.79 -0.18
CA ALA A 111 3.24 -13.06 1.06
C ALA A 111 2.24 -13.78 1.96
N THR A 112 2.45 -13.71 3.27
CA THR A 112 1.42 -14.08 4.24
C THR A 112 1.17 -12.96 5.21
N GLY A 113 -0.05 -12.91 5.74
CA GLY A 113 -0.39 -11.97 6.77
C GLY A 113 -1.51 -12.43 7.68
N ILE A 114 -1.54 -11.86 8.88
CA ILE A 114 -2.53 -12.14 9.92
C ILE A 114 -3.60 -11.07 9.90
N VAL A 115 -4.86 -11.49 9.84
CA VAL A 115 -6.02 -10.59 9.88
C VAL A 115 -6.10 -9.88 11.22
N THR A 116 -6.24 -8.56 11.18
CA THR A 116 -6.47 -7.71 12.36
C THR A 116 -7.89 -7.19 12.44
N GLU A 117 -8.58 -7.09 11.30
CA GLU A 117 -9.93 -6.55 11.21
C GLU A 117 -10.71 -7.29 10.13
N SER A 118 -11.97 -7.59 10.41
CA SER A 118 -12.88 -8.32 9.52
C SER A 118 -14.30 -7.81 9.70
N HIS A 119 -14.96 -7.49 8.59
CA HIS A 119 -16.31 -6.97 8.54
C HIS A 119 -17.05 -7.61 7.38
N PHE A 120 -18.05 -8.46 7.68
CA PHE A 120 -18.88 -9.12 6.67
C PHE A 120 -20.35 -9.01 7.01
N LYS A 121 -21.16 -8.75 5.99
CA LYS A 121 -22.62 -8.78 6.03
C LYS A 121 -23.10 -10.08 5.39
N ASP A 122 -23.85 -10.85 6.16
CA ASP A 122 -24.50 -12.06 5.69
C ASP A 122 -25.74 -11.75 4.85
N ALA A 123 -26.11 -12.72 4.02
CA ALA A 123 -27.35 -12.73 3.27
C ALA A 123 -27.86 -14.17 3.12
N PRO A 124 -29.18 -14.38 3.10
CA PRO A 124 -29.76 -15.70 2.87
C PRO A 124 -29.24 -16.33 1.56
N GLY A 125 -28.83 -17.60 1.62
CA GLY A 125 -28.33 -18.35 0.47
C GLY A 125 -26.90 -18.02 0.03
N LEU A 126 -26.17 -17.18 0.78
CA LEU A 126 -24.76 -16.86 0.55
C LEU A 126 -23.87 -17.32 1.72
N PRO A 127 -22.55 -17.51 1.49
CA PRO A 127 -21.66 -18.05 2.51
C PRO A 127 -21.61 -17.18 3.77
N HIS A 128 -21.65 -17.82 4.94
CA HIS A 128 -21.35 -17.16 6.21
C HIS A 128 -19.84 -17.18 6.46
N ILE A 129 -19.24 -15.99 6.60
CA ILE A 129 -17.78 -15.82 6.64
C ILE A 129 -17.23 -15.84 8.07
N GLY A 130 -18.04 -15.44 9.07
CA GLY A 130 -17.62 -15.35 10.46
C GLY A 130 -16.50 -14.33 10.71
N ASP A 131 -15.90 -14.38 11.91
CA ASP A 131 -14.75 -13.54 12.27
C ASP A 131 -13.43 -14.18 11.80
N LEU A 132 -12.71 -13.46 10.95
CA LEU A 132 -11.42 -13.91 10.41
C LEU A 132 -10.22 -13.44 11.24
N ARG A 133 -10.40 -12.61 12.28
CA ARG A 133 -9.29 -12.07 13.08
C ARG A 133 -8.38 -13.16 13.64
N GLY A 134 -7.08 -12.91 13.60
CA GLY A 134 -6.04 -13.84 14.06
C GLY A 134 -5.71 -14.98 13.08
N LYS A 135 -6.49 -15.16 12.01
CA LYS A 135 -6.16 -16.13 10.95
C LYS A 135 -5.07 -15.60 10.04
N ARG A 136 -4.18 -16.47 9.59
CA ARG A 136 -3.18 -16.18 8.56
C ARG A 136 -3.66 -16.61 7.20
N PHE A 137 -3.51 -15.71 6.24
CA PHE A 137 -3.78 -15.95 4.84
C PHE A 137 -2.51 -15.76 4.00
N GLY A 138 -2.39 -16.59 2.97
CA GLY A 138 -1.36 -16.48 1.95
C GLY A 138 -1.86 -15.90 0.64
N PHE A 139 -0.98 -15.17 -0.01
CA PHE A 139 -1.15 -14.52 -1.31
C PHE A 139 0.05 -14.87 -2.19
N THR A 140 -0.19 -15.24 -3.44
CA THR A 140 0.86 -15.43 -4.45
C THR A 140 0.58 -14.50 -5.60
N VAL A 141 1.55 -13.65 -5.94
CA VAL A 141 1.47 -12.75 -7.08
C VAL A 141 2.50 -13.17 -8.10
N LEU A 142 2.09 -13.19 -9.37
CA LEU A 142 3.00 -13.12 -10.50
C LEU A 142 2.83 -11.74 -11.13
N ASP A 143 3.87 -10.92 -11.04
CA ASP A 143 3.99 -9.64 -11.74
C ASP A 143 4.39 -9.91 -13.18
N ASN A 144 3.46 -9.65 -14.10
CA ASN A 144 3.67 -9.85 -15.52
C ASN A 144 3.22 -8.60 -16.30
N GLY A 145 3.56 -7.44 -15.73
CA GLY A 145 3.20 -6.12 -16.25
C GLY A 145 1.69 -5.89 -16.28
N LYS A 146 1.09 -5.94 -17.47
CA LYS A 146 -0.38 -5.74 -17.61
C LYS A 146 -1.20 -7.02 -17.44
N LYS A 147 -0.54 -8.16 -17.22
CA LYS A 147 -1.16 -9.49 -17.17
C LYS A 147 -0.86 -10.21 -15.86
N ASP A 148 -0.87 -9.46 -14.77
CA ASP A 148 -0.66 -9.99 -13.44
C ASP A 148 -1.63 -11.13 -13.11
N ARG A 149 -1.17 -12.01 -12.22
CA ARG A 149 -1.95 -13.15 -11.73
C ARG A 149 -1.91 -13.17 -10.22
N LEU A 150 -2.99 -13.63 -9.61
CA LEU A 150 -3.12 -13.74 -8.16
C LEU A 150 -3.51 -15.16 -7.75
N GLY A 151 -2.96 -15.61 -6.64
CA GLY A 151 -3.31 -16.82 -5.93
C GLY A 151 -3.58 -16.49 -4.48
N TYR A 152 -4.45 -17.26 -3.85
CA TYR A 152 -4.74 -17.10 -2.44
C TYR A 152 -5.02 -18.46 -1.79
N SER A 153 -4.54 -18.60 -0.56
CA SER A 153 -4.51 -19.88 0.19
C SER A 153 -5.86 -20.57 0.41
N TRP A 154 -6.98 -19.87 0.29
CA TRP A 154 -8.33 -20.39 0.58
C TRP A 154 -9.15 -20.69 -0.67
N ALA A 155 -8.51 -20.72 -1.84
CA ALA A 155 -9.17 -20.90 -3.13
C ALA A 155 -9.85 -22.26 -3.30
N VAL A 156 -9.21 -23.33 -2.83
CA VAL A 156 -9.63 -24.71 -3.08
C VAL A 156 -10.46 -25.25 -1.92
N ASP A 157 -10.01 -25.03 -0.69
CA ASP A 157 -10.65 -25.59 0.51
C ASP A 157 -11.65 -24.62 1.18
N GLY A 158 -11.90 -23.46 0.55
CA GLY A 158 -12.69 -22.38 1.16
C GLY A 158 -11.96 -21.70 2.31
N LEU A 159 -12.67 -20.84 3.05
CA LEU A 159 -12.08 -20.12 4.17
C LEU A 159 -11.50 -21.09 5.20
N PRO A 160 -10.24 -20.90 5.59
CA PRO A 160 -9.50 -21.95 6.23
C PRO A 160 -9.88 -22.00 7.71
N LYS A 161 -10.17 -23.22 8.19
CA LYS A 161 -10.34 -23.47 9.64
C LYS A 161 -9.05 -23.15 10.41
N ASN A 162 -7.91 -23.42 9.78
CA ASN A 162 -6.57 -23.24 10.33
C ASN A 162 -5.77 -22.21 9.52
N SER A 163 -4.89 -21.47 10.19
CA SER A 163 -3.94 -20.58 9.51
C SER A 163 -3.00 -21.36 8.59
N VAL A 164 -2.66 -20.79 7.43
CA VAL A 164 -1.50 -21.28 6.68
C VAL A 164 -0.20 -21.01 7.46
N GLY A 165 0.85 -21.77 7.14
CA GLY A 165 2.20 -21.45 7.57
C GLY A 165 2.71 -20.15 6.95
N LYS A 166 3.78 -19.59 7.49
CA LYS A 166 4.45 -18.42 6.92
C LYS A 166 4.96 -18.70 5.51
N CYS A 167 4.84 -17.72 4.62
CA CYS A 167 5.29 -17.81 3.22
C CYS A 167 4.70 -19.00 2.45
N LEU A 168 3.46 -19.40 2.74
CA LEU A 168 2.72 -20.45 2.03
C LEU A 168 1.41 -19.91 1.44
N SER A 169 1.12 -20.28 0.21
CA SER A 169 -0.08 -19.89 -0.54
C SER A 169 -0.30 -20.83 -1.75
N SER A 170 -1.37 -20.63 -2.51
CA SER A 170 -1.65 -21.37 -3.75
C SER A 170 -0.80 -20.88 -4.93
N ALA A 171 -0.86 -21.56 -6.07
CA ALA A 171 -0.39 -21.00 -7.35
C ALA A 171 -1.17 -19.72 -7.73
N PRO A 172 -0.63 -18.82 -8.58
CA PRO A 172 -1.35 -17.62 -9.03
C PRO A 172 -2.32 -17.93 -10.19
N PHE A 173 -3.48 -18.50 -9.83
CA PHE A 173 -4.45 -19.07 -10.78
C PHE A 173 -5.57 -18.10 -11.22
N GLU A 174 -5.77 -16.96 -10.53
CA GLU A 174 -6.81 -16.01 -10.89
C GLU A 174 -6.41 -15.14 -12.10
N THR A 175 -7.39 -14.91 -12.97
CA THR A 175 -7.30 -13.88 -14.01
C THR A 175 -7.77 -12.55 -13.44
N LEU A 176 -7.02 -11.49 -13.72
CA LEU A 176 -7.34 -10.15 -13.24
C LEU A 176 -8.05 -9.34 -14.33
N ALA A 177 -9.10 -8.62 -13.95
CA ALA A 177 -9.70 -7.58 -14.79
C ALA A 177 -8.80 -6.34 -14.84
N LYS A 178 -8.12 -6.07 -13.72
CA LYS A 178 -7.11 -5.02 -13.57
C LYS A 178 -6.12 -5.47 -12.49
N GLY A 179 -4.83 -5.30 -12.74
CA GLY A 179 -3.75 -5.52 -11.78
C GLY A 179 -2.67 -4.46 -11.99
N ASP A 180 -2.07 -4.01 -10.90
CA ASP A 180 -0.92 -3.10 -10.89
C ASP A 180 0.11 -3.54 -9.83
N TYR A 181 0.32 -4.85 -9.72
CA TYR A 181 1.33 -5.35 -8.80
C TYR A 181 2.73 -5.01 -9.29
N THR A 182 3.64 -4.84 -8.34
CA THR A 182 5.06 -4.68 -8.59
C THR A 182 5.81 -5.56 -7.61
N VAL A 183 6.60 -6.50 -8.15
CA VAL A 183 7.48 -7.36 -7.36
C VAL A 183 8.92 -6.87 -7.49
N HIS A 184 9.49 -6.44 -6.38
CA HIS A 184 10.93 -6.23 -6.28
C HIS A 184 11.59 -7.51 -5.80
N HIS A 185 12.29 -8.20 -6.70
CA HIS A 185 13.09 -9.34 -6.31
C HIS A 185 14.41 -8.91 -5.70
N TRP A 186 14.67 -9.40 -4.49
CA TRP A 186 15.95 -9.29 -3.84
C TRP A 186 16.14 -10.52 -2.95
N MET A 187 17.35 -11.05 -2.93
CA MET A 187 17.73 -12.16 -2.06
C MET A 187 19.10 -11.86 -1.46
N PRO A 188 19.26 -11.97 -0.13
CA PRO A 188 20.55 -11.72 0.49
C PRO A 188 21.57 -12.75 -0.02
N PRO A 189 22.86 -12.38 -0.17
CA PRO A 189 23.90 -13.34 -0.47
C PRO A 189 23.88 -14.49 0.54
N ARG A 190 23.90 -15.73 0.06
CA ARG A 190 24.00 -16.90 0.93
C ARG A 190 25.42 -16.94 1.51
N GLY A 191 25.56 -16.82 2.83
CA GLY A 191 26.81 -17.14 3.54
C GLY A 191 27.50 -16.01 4.30
N MET A 192 26.86 -14.87 4.54
CA MET A 192 27.41 -13.87 5.47
C MET A 192 26.87 -14.13 6.87
N LYS A 193 27.76 -14.65 7.73
CA LYS A 193 27.51 -14.81 9.18
C LYS A 193 27.40 -13.46 9.85
#